data_AF-A0A4Y7JV15-F1
#
_entry.id   AF-A0A4Y7JV15-F1
#
_cell.length_a   1.000
_cell.length_b   1.000
_cell.length_c   1.000
_cell.angle_alpha   90.00
_cell.angle_beta   90.00
_cell.angle_gamma   90.00
#
_symmetry.space_group_name_H-M   'P 1'
#
loop_
_entity.id
_entity.type
_entity.pdbx_description
1 polymer ?
#
loop_
_entity_poly.entity_id
_entity_poly.type
_entity_poly.pdbx_seq_one_letter_code
_entity_poly.pdbx_strand_id
1 'polypeptide(L)'
;MVGAAIGTREQDKERLEHLVKAGANVVVVDSSQGNSIYQIEMTKFVKRTYPDLDVIAGNIVTAYQAQNLIQSGADALRVGMGSGSICTTQEVCAVGRGQDIWTCTHGLRFYCNCRIQSLVYCFSKWVPVIADGGIGNSGHIVKALTLGASTVMMGSFLAGSNEAPGAYEVQGGRRIKKYRGMGSLEAMTKGSDSRYLGDISKLKIAQGVVGAVADEGSLLKLIPYTMQAVKQGFQDLGASSIPLAHDLLRSSVLRLEVRTGAAQVEGGVHDLVFYEKKSF
;
A
#
# COMPACT_ATOMS: atom_id res chain seq x y z
N MET A 1 10.15 16.28 3.57
CA MET A 1 10.48 14.94 3.06
C MET A 1 9.79 14.76 1.71
N VAL A 2 10.51 14.32 0.68
CA VAL A 2 9.99 14.05 -0.66
C VAL A 2 10.42 12.64 -1.07
N GLY A 3 9.47 11.86 -1.59
CA GLY A 3 9.71 10.51 -2.10
C GLY A 3 9.42 10.40 -3.59
N ALA A 4 10.11 9.50 -4.29
CA ALA A 4 9.89 9.25 -5.71
C ALA A 4 9.90 7.75 -6.05
N ALA A 5 9.10 7.36 -7.04
CA ALA A 5 9.07 5.99 -7.53
C ALA A 5 10.01 5.81 -8.74
N ILE A 6 10.71 4.68 -8.79
CA ILE A 6 11.52 4.21 -9.91
C ILE A 6 11.18 2.76 -10.26
N GLY A 7 11.45 2.37 -11.50
CA GLY A 7 11.39 0.96 -11.91
C GLY A 7 12.65 0.19 -11.53
N THR A 8 12.83 -0.97 -12.17
CA THR A 8 13.95 -1.89 -11.93
C THR A 8 14.83 -2.09 -13.17
N ARG A 9 14.66 -1.27 -14.21
CA ARG A 9 15.40 -1.39 -15.48
C ARG A 9 16.67 -0.55 -15.43
N GLU A 10 17.59 -0.82 -16.35
CA GLU A 10 18.89 -0.14 -16.37
C GLU A 10 18.75 1.38 -16.54
N GLN A 11 17.81 1.81 -17.40
CA GLN A 11 17.47 3.23 -17.59
C GLN A 11 16.93 3.92 -16.32
N ASP A 12 16.40 3.16 -15.36
CA ASP A 12 15.93 3.74 -14.09
C ASP A 12 17.10 4.21 -13.20
N LYS A 13 18.34 3.80 -13.48
CA LYS A 13 19.54 4.30 -12.77
C LYS A 13 19.82 5.77 -13.07
N GLU A 14 19.65 6.18 -14.33
CA GLU A 14 19.77 7.59 -14.73
C GLU A 14 18.65 8.43 -14.09
N ARG A 15 17.42 7.91 -14.11
CA ARG A 15 16.29 8.53 -13.39
C ARG A 15 16.60 8.71 -11.90
N LEU A 16 17.16 7.70 -11.25
CA LEU A 16 17.56 7.75 -9.85
C LEU A 16 18.60 8.85 -9.61
N GLU A 17 19.63 8.95 -10.46
CA GLU A 17 20.65 10.00 -10.35
C GLU A 17 20.04 11.39 -10.38
N HIS A 18 19.13 11.66 -11.31
CA HIS A 18 18.42 12.94 -11.38
C HIS A 18 17.57 13.22 -10.14
N LEU A 19 16.88 12.21 -9.60
CA LEU A 19 16.07 12.34 -8.39
C LEU A 19 16.94 12.65 -7.15
N VAL A 20 18.09 12.00 -7.02
CA VAL A 20 19.04 12.26 -5.93
C VAL A 20 19.62 13.67 -6.06
N LYS A 21 20.01 14.10 -7.26
CA LYS A 21 20.48 15.49 -7.51
C LYS A 21 19.41 16.53 -7.16
N ALA A 22 18.13 16.21 -7.38
CA ALA A 22 17.01 17.06 -7.00
C ALA A 22 16.70 17.05 -5.49
N GLY A 23 17.39 16.22 -4.69
CA GLY A 23 17.22 16.15 -3.24
C GLY A 23 16.11 15.23 -2.74
N ALA A 24 15.76 14.17 -3.49
CA ALA A 24 14.83 13.15 -3.01
C ALA A 24 15.36 12.50 -1.71
N ASN A 25 14.51 12.37 -0.69
CA ASN A 25 14.89 11.77 0.60
C ASN A 25 14.75 10.25 0.60
N VAL A 26 13.79 9.73 -0.16
CA VAL A 26 13.45 8.30 -0.19
C VAL A 26 13.05 7.90 -1.61
N VAL A 27 13.43 6.70 -1.99
CA VAL A 27 13.06 6.09 -3.27
C VAL A 27 12.24 4.82 -3.06
N VAL A 28 11.14 4.71 -3.81
CA VAL A 28 10.32 3.50 -3.89
C VAL A 28 10.68 2.74 -5.16
N VAL A 29 11.25 1.55 -5.02
CA VAL A 29 11.46 0.65 -6.16
C VAL A 29 10.14 -0.08 -6.41
N ASP A 30 9.41 0.33 -7.44
CA ASP A 30 8.03 -0.07 -7.69
C ASP A 30 7.93 -1.24 -8.69
N SER A 31 7.51 -2.40 -8.19
CA SER A 31 7.17 -3.57 -8.99
C SER A 31 5.81 -4.13 -8.57
N SER A 32 5.12 -4.80 -9.49
CA SER A 32 3.92 -5.59 -9.15
C SER A 32 4.26 -6.78 -8.25
N GLN A 33 5.42 -7.42 -8.45
CA GLN A 33 5.97 -8.51 -7.63
C GLN A 33 7.47 -8.26 -7.44
N GLY A 34 7.86 -7.84 -6.23
CA GLY A 34 9.18 -7.26 -6.00
C GLY A 34 10.31 -8.25 -5.72
N ASN A 35 10.00 -9.52 -5.47
CA ASN A 35 11.01 -10.56 -5.34
C ASN A 35 11.46 -11.05 -6.73
N SER A 36 12.25 -10.21 -7.39
CA SER A 36 12.88 -10.49 -8.68
C SER A 36 14.37 -10.15 -8.61
N ILE A 37 15.17 -10.80 -9.46
CA ILE A 37 16.61 -10.52 -9.56
C ILE A 37 16.85 -9.05 -9.89
N TYR A 38 16.06 -8.48 -10.81
CA TYR A 38 16.17 -7.08 -11.21
C TYR A 38 16.00 -6.11 -10.03
N GLN A 39 14.98 -6.32 -9.20
CA GLN A 39 14.74 -5.46 -8.05
C GLN A 39 15.78 -5.64 -6.95
N ILE A 40 16.19 -6.89 -6.69
CA ILE A 40 17.24 -7.18 -5.71
C ILE A 40 18.54 -6.46 -6.09
N GLU A 41 18.95 -6.56 -7.36
CA GLU A 41 20.15 -5.90 -7.85
C GLU A 41 20.00 -4.38 -7.92
N MET A 42 18.81 -3.87 -8.24
CA MET A 42 18.54 -2.42 -8.17
C MET A 42 18.66 -1.90 -6.74
N THR A 43 18.07 -2.57 -5.74
CA THR A 43 18.17 -2.18 -4.33
C THR A 43 19.63 -2.16 -3.87
N LYS A 44 20.41 -3.21 -4.19
CA LYS A 44 21.86 -3.25 -3.90
C LYS A 44 22.61 -2.10 -4.58
N PHE A 45 22.28 -1.82 -5.85
CA PHE A 45 22.87 -0.70 -6.59
C PHE A 45 22.60 0.63 -5.91
N VAL A 46 21.34 0.88 -5.50
CA VAL A 46 20.96 2.12 -4.81
C VAL A 46 21.75 2.26 -3.50
N LYS A 47 21.74 1.24 -2.64
CA LYS A 47 22.45 1.30 -1.34
C LYS A 47 23.96 1.41 -1.49
N ARG A 48 24.56 0.84 -2.54
CA ARG A 48 25.99 0.98 -2.81
C ARG A 48 26.36 2.38 -3.33
N THR A 49 25.51 2.95 -4.18
CA THR A 49 25.81 4.22 -4.88
C THR A 49 25.41 5.43 -4.05
N TYR A 50 24.31 5.33 -3.30
CA TYR A 50 23.72 6.38 -2.49
C TYR A 50 23.39 5.82 -1.10
N PRO A 51 24.40 5.61 -0.23
CA PRO A 51 24.22 4.93 1.07
C PRO A 51 23.25 5.67 2.01
N ASP A 52 23.22 7.01 1.92
CA ASP A 52 22.37 7.89 2.73
C ASP A 52 20.92 7.99 2.23
N LEU A 53 20.63 7.41 1.06
CA LEU A 53 19.27 7.41 0.50
C LEU A 53 18.46 6.24 1.08
N ASP A 54 17.28 6.54 1.61
CA ASP A 54 16.34 5.53 2.09
C ASP A 54 15.68 4.81 0.92
N VAL A 55 15.61 3.47 0.99
CA VAL A 55 15.04 2.63 -0.06
C VAL A 55 13.84 1.83 0.46
N ILE A 56 12.67 2.12 -0.10
CA ILE A 56 11.45 1.33 0.07
C ILE A 56 11.38 0.30 -1.07
N ALA A 57 11.38 -0.99 -0.74
CA ALA A 57 11.28 -2.06 -1.72
C ALA A 57 9.92 -2.78 -1.66
N GLY A 58 9.35 -3.09 -2.83
CA GLY A 58 8.12 -3.86 -2.95
C GLY A 58 7.60 -3.94 -4.39
N ASN A 59 6.39 -4.46 -4.62
CA ASN A 59 5.46 -4.96 -3.62
C ASN A 59 5.72 -6.44 -3.27
N ILE A 60 5.45 -6.82 -2.03
CA ILE A 60 5.55 -8.21 -1.56
C ILE A 60 4.31 -8.62 -0.77
N VAL A 61 4.08 -9.93 -0.63
CA VAL A 61 2.97 -10.51 0.14
C VAL A 61 3.36 -11.73 0.98
N THR A 62 4.64 -12.12 0.97
CA THR A 62 5.14 -13.25 1.76
C THR A 62 6.41 -12.92 2.54
N ALA A 63 6.61 -13.69 3.62
CA ALA A 63 7.79 -13.67 4.47
C ALA A 63 9.10 -13.92 3.72
N TYR A 64 9.09 -14.88 2.78
CA TYR A 64 10.27 -15.21 1.97
C TYR A 64 10.68 -14.04 1.07
N GLN A 65 9.71 -13.39 0.43
CA GLN A 65 9.96 -12.20 -0.39
C GLN A 65 10.50 -11.04 0.46
N ALA A 66 9.96 -10.86 1.67
CA ALA A 66 10.45 -9.85 2.62
C ALA A 66 11.91 -10.09 2.98
N GLN A 67 12.27 -11.33 3.34
CA GLN A 67 13.63 -11.69 3.70
C GLN A 67 14.64 -11.35 2.60
N ASN A 68 14.33 -11.68 1.35
CA ASN A 68 15.21 -11.40 0.22
C ASN A 68 15.45 -9.90 0.01
N LEU A 69 14.40 -9.08 0.16
CA LEU A 69 14.50 -7.62 0.01
C LEU A 69 15.20 -6.95 1.21
N ILE A 70 15.00 -7.46 2.42
CA ILE A 70 15.75 -6.99 3.60
C ILE A 70 17.24 -7.30 3.44
N GLN A 71 17.57 -8.51 3.01
CA GLN A 71 18.95 -8.93 2.76
C GLN A 71 19.63 -8.16 1.62
N SER A 72 18.86 -7.65 0.66
CA SER A 72 19.39 -6.80 -0.41
C SER A 72 19.65 -5.35 0.03
N GLY A 73 19.21 -4.97 1.24
CA GLY A 73 19.46 -3.66 1.84
C GLY A 73 18.25 -2.72 1.83
N ALA A 74 17.02 -3.22 1.68
CA ALA A 74 15.84 -2.37 1.81
C ALA A 74 15.70 -1.79 3.23
N ASP A 75 15.49 -0.49 3.33
CA ASP A 75 15.27 0.23 4.60
C ASP A 75 13.80 0.17 5.04
N ALA A 76 12.89 -0.10 4.10
CA ALA A 76 11.46 -0.27 4.35
C ALA A 76 10.82 -1.21 3.31
N LEU A 77 9.70 -1.84 3.67
CA LEU A 77 8.99 -2.77 2.80
C LEU A 77 7.59 -2.27 2.45
N ARG A 78 7.23 -2.33 1.17
CA ARG A 78 5.87 -2.06 0.67
C ARG A 78 5.11 -3.37 0.45
N VAL A 79 4.02 -3.56 1.17
CA VAL A 79 3.26 -4.81 1.24
C VAL A 79 1.88 -4.66 0.63
N GLY A 80 1.54 -5.55 -0.32
CA GLY A 80 0.22 -5.64 -0.93
C GLY A 80 0.27 -5.98 -2.41
N MET A 81 -0.51 -6.97 -2.85
CA MET A 81 -0.59 -7.38 -4.26
C MET A 81 -2.02 -7.79 -4.61
N GLY A 82 -2.62 -7.07 -5.55
CA GLY A 82 -4.00 -7.31 -5.99
C GLY A 82 -5.09 -6.73 -5.08
N SER A 83 -4.74 -6.01 -4.02
CA SER A 83 -5.67 -5.46 -3.03
C SER A 83 -6.16 -4.04 -3.32
N GLY A 84 -5.53 -3.35 -4.28
CA GLY A 84 -5.94 -2.01 -4.69
C GLY A 84 -7.33 -2.02 -5.34
N SER A 85 -8.12 -0.97 -5.12
CA SER A 85 -9.51 -0.88 -5.59
C SER A 85 -9.70 -0.92 -7.12
N ILE A 86 -8.62 -0.80 -7.86
CA ILE A 86 -8.57 -0.79 -9.33
C ILE A 86 -7.66 -1.88 -9.89
N CYS A 87 -7.16 -2.76 -9.03
CA CYS A 87 -6.23 -3.81 -9.40
C CYS A 87 -7.00 -5.11 -9.67
N THR A 88 -6.72 -5.74 -10.81
CA THR A 88 -7.33 -7.02 -11.22
C THR A 88 -6.31 -8.15 -11.24
N THR A 89 -5.13 -7.97 -10.64
CA THR A 89 -4.05 -8.99 -10.64
C THR A 89 -4.50 -10.33 -10.04
N GLN A 90 -5.33 -10.31 -8.99
CA GLN A 90 -5.86 -11.55 -8.39
C GLN A 90 -6.81 -12.29 -9.34
N GLU A 91 -7.62 -11.54 -10.10
CA GLU A 91 -8.58 -12.10 -11.05
C GLU A 91 -7.87 -12.62 -12.31
N VAL A 92 -7.01 -11.80 -12.92
CA VAL A 92 -6.41 -12.08 -14.23
C VAL A 92 -5.21 -13.01 -14.11
N CYS A 93 -4.40 -12.88 -13.06
CA CYS A 93 -3.18 -13.66 -12.90
C CYS A 93 -3.29 -14.76 -11.83
N ALA A 94 -4.40 -14.84 -11.08
CA ALA A 94 -4.56 -15.76 -9.95
C ALA A 94 -3.47 -15.60 -8.87
N VAL A 95 -2.81 -14.45 -8.81
CA VAL A 95 -1.73 -14.16 -7.85
C VAL A 95 -2.11 -12.94 -7.00
N GLY A 96 -1.96 -13.10 -5.68
CA GLY A 96 -2.13 -12.03 -4.72
C GLY A 96 -2.41 -12.60 -3.34
N ARG A 97 -2.81 -11.72 -2.41
CA ARG A 97 -3.18 -12.11 -1.05
C ARG A 97 -4.14 -11.10 -0.45
N GLY A 98 -5.01 -11.53 0.46
CA GLY A 98 -5.82 -10.62 1.26
C GLY A 98 -4.92 -9.63 2.00
N GLN A 99 -5.24 -8.34 1.90
CA GLN A 99 -4.36 -7.25 2.36
C GLN A 99 -4.13 -7.25 3.86
N ASP A 100 -5.07 -7.79 4.63
CA ASP A 100 -4.97 -7.89 6.09
C ASP A 100 -3.56 -8.30 6.44
N ILE A 101 -2.83 -7.37 7.06
CA ILE A 101 -1.42 -7.58 7.37
C ILE A 101 -1.32 -8.82 8.23
N TRP A 102 -2.30 -9.11 9.09
CA TRP A 102 -2.39 -10.43 9.72
C TRP A 102 -2.33 -11.56 8.69
N THR A 103 -3.22 -11.68 7.71
CA THR A 103 -3.14 -12.76 6.70
C THR A 103 -1.86 -12.72 5.85
N CYS A 104 -1.37 -11.55 5.44
CA CYS A 104 -0.09 -11.39 4.73
C CYS A 104 1.13 -11.80 5.58
N THR A 105 1.05 -11.63 6.90
CA THR A 105 2.13 -11.89 7.87
C THR A 105 1.93 -13.15 8.74
N HIS A 106 0.73 -13.75 8.76
CA HIS A 106 0.25 -14.81 9.67
C HIS A 106 -0.49 -15.95 8.95
N GLY A 107 -0.56 -16.03 7.61
CA GLY A 107 -0.89 -17.31 6.94
C GLY A 107 0.22 -18.37 7.10
N LEU A 108 0.86 -18.36 8.27
CA LEU A 108 2.03 -19.07 8.73
C LEU A 108 1.82 -19.59 10.16
N ARG A 109 0.63 -19.44 10.76
CA ARG A 109 0.35 -20.07 12.05
C ARG A 109 0.29 -21.61 11.98
N PHE A 110 0.17 -22.18 10.77
CA PHE A 110 0.18 -23.63 10.56
C PHE A 110 1.47 -24.21 9.97
N TYR A 111 2.41 -23.40 9.46
CA TYR A 111 3.58 -23.97 8.76
C TYR A 111 4.93 -23.31 8.96
N CYS A 112 5.07 -22.14 9.61
CA CYS A 112 6.41 -21.63 9.93
C CYS A 112 6.34 -20.50 10.97
N ASN A 113 7.30 -20.51 11.88
CA ASN A 113 7.46 -19.62 13.04
C ASN A 113 7.75 -18.13 12.71
N CYS A 114 7.28 -17.61 11.58
CA CYS A 114 7.74 -16.34 11.02
C CYS A 114 6.58 -15.36 10.80
N ARG A 115 6.28 -14.56 11.83
CA ARG A 115 5.53 -13.30 11.63
C ARG A 115 6.41 -12.40 10.75
N ILE A 116 5.91 -11.69 9.74
CA ILE A 116 6.76 -10.73 8.99
C ILE A 116 7.35 -9.67 9.94
N GLN A 117 6.63 -9.26 11.00
CA GLN A 117 7.19 -8.43 12.08
C GLN A 117 8.33 -9.12 12.85
N SER A 118 8.25 -10.45 13.02
CA SER A 118 9.25 -11.26 13.74
C SER A 118 10.43 -11.64 12.84
N LEU A 119 10.25 -11.71 11.52
CA LEU A 119 11.34 -11.81 10.56
C LEU A 119 12.14 -10.51 10.49
N VAL A 120 11.45 -9.38 10.49
CA VAL A 120 12.07 -8.06 10.67
C VAL A 120 12.90 -8.04 11.95
N TYR A 121 12.41 -8.60 13.06
CA TYR A 121 13.18 -8.68 14.31
C TYR A 121 14.34 -9.69 14.29
N CYS A 122 14.20 -10.83 13.58
CA CYS A 122 15.25 -11.85 13.45
C CYS A 122 16.54 -11.33 12.78
N PHE A 123 16.46 -10.24 12.01
CA PHE A 123 17.61 -9.64 11.33
C PHE A 123 18.38 -8.61 12.18
N SER A 124 18.08 -8.45 13.48
CA SER A 124 18.66 -7.40 14.35
C SER A 124 18.39 -5.96 13.86
N LYS A 125 17.58 -5.77 12.81
CA LYS A 125 17.23 -4.48 12.21
C LYS A 125 15.73 -4.35 12.09
N TRP A 126 15.16 -3.37 12.79
CA TRP A 126 13.76 -3.02 12.62
C TRP A 126 13.55 -2.33 11.25
N VAL A 127 12.82 -3.00 10.36
CA VAL A 127 12.49 -2.55 9.00
C VAL A 127 10.98 -2.25 8.95
N PRO A 128 10.58 -0.96 8.83
CA PRO A 128 9.18 -0.57 8.78
C PRO A 128 8.44 -1.14 7.56
N VAL A 129 7.15 -1.37 7.75
CA VAL A 129 6.24 -1.92 6.73
C VAL A 129 5.17 -0.90 6.36
N ILE A 130 4.96 -0.73 5.06
CA ILE A 130 3.92 0.11 4.47
C ILE A 130 2.79 -0.79 3.94
N ALA A 131 1.58 -0.62 4.46
CA ALA A 131 0.38 -1.29 3.95
C ALA A 131 -0.12 -0.56 2.70
N ASP A 132 -0.02 -1.18 1.53
CA ASP A 132 -0.42 -0.57 0.26
C ASP A 132 -1.60 -1.29 -0.41
N GLY A 133 -2.70 -0.56 -0.60
CA GLY A 133 -3.94 -1.06 -1.19
C GLY A 133 -5.02 -1.42 -0.17
N GLY A 134 -6.28 -1.49 -0.62
CA GLY A 134 -7.43 -1.90 0.21
C GLY A 134 -7.94 -0.89 1.25
N ILE A 135 -7.31 0.28 1.38
CA ILE A 135 -7.69 1.31 2.35
C ILE A 135 -8.78 2.22 1.77
N GLY A 136 -10.00 2.10 2.29
CA GLY A 136 -11.16 2.90 1.85
C GLY A 136 -11.79 3.78 2.94
N ASN A 137 -11.43 3.58 4.20
CA ASN A 137 -11.93 4.36 5.34
C ASN A 137 -10.92 4.35 6.50
N SER A 138 -11.13 5.22 7.49
CA SER A 138 -10.29 5.33 8.69
C SER A 138 -10.18 4.01 9.48
N GLY A 139 -11.24 3.22 9.53
CA GLY A 139 -11.22 1.89 10.17
C GLY A 139 -10.22 0.93 9.52
N HIS A 140 -10.03 0.98 8.20
CA HIS A 140 -9.02 0.17 7.51
C HIS A 140 -7.60 0.63 7.88
N ILE A 141 -7.40 1.94 8.07
CA ILE A 141 -6.12 2.50 8.54
C ILE A 141 -5.81 2.00 9.94
N VAL A 142 -6.78 2.12 10.86
CA VAL A 142 -6.64 1.65 12.25
C VAL A 142 -6.30 0.17 12.29
N LYS A 143 -7.02 -0.67 11.53
CA LYS A 143 -6.73 -2.10 11.40
C LYS A 143 -5.31 -2.33 10.87
N ALA A 144 -4.93 -1.71 9.74
CA ALA A 144 -3.62 -1.94 9.15
C ALA A 144 -2.47 -1.59 10.11
N LEU A 145 -2.54 -0.43 10.77
CA LEU A 145 -1.54 0.00 11.75
C LEU A 145 -1.49 -0.92 12.97
N THR A 146 -2.66 -1.30 13.51
CA THR A 146 -2.76 -2.21 14.66
C THR A 146 -2.17 -3.58 14.33
N LEU A 147 -2.40 -4.07 13.11
CA LEU A 147 -1.96 -5.40 12.66
C LEU A 147 -0.46 -5.49 12.32
N GLY A 148 0.31 -4.40 12.47
CA GLY A 148 1.77 -4.43 12.39
C GLY A 148 2.40 -3.46 11.38
N ALA A 149 1.61 -2.81 10.51
CA ALA A 149 2.19 -1.78 9.64
C ALA A 149 2.68 -0.57 10.43
N SER A 150 3.77 0.01 9.95
CA SER A 150 4.30 1.28 10.44
C SER A 150 3.56 2.46 9.80
N THR A 151 3.21 2.33 8.52
CA THR A 151 2.45 3.34 7.76
C THR A 151 1.49 2.70 6.75
N VAL A 152 0.58 3.48 6.19
CA VAL A 152 -0.34 3.05 5.13
C VAL A 152 -0.16 3.91 3.89
N MET A 153 -0.27 3.31 2.71
CA MET A 153 -0.27 3.97 1.41
C MET A 153 -1.67 3.88 0.81
N MET A 154 -2.18 5.03 0.36
CA MET A 154 -3.56 5.21 -0.05
C MET A 154 -3.62 5.77 -1.48
N GLY A 155 -4.40 5.10 -2.34
CA GLY A 155 -4.65 5.53 -3.71
C GLY A 155 -6.02 6.18 -3.85
N SER A 156 -7.07 5.35 -3.98
CA SER A 156 -8.46 5.80 -4.20
C SER A 156 -8.94 6.81 -3.17
N PHE A 157 -8.59 6.61 -1.90
CA PHE A 157 -8.95 7.50 -0.79
C PHE A 157 -8.47 8.95 -1.00
N LEU A 158 -7.37 9.16 -1.72
CA LEU A 158 -6.80 10.50 -1.99
C LEU A 158 -7.05 10.99 -3.42
N ALA A 159 -7.44 10.10 -4.34
CA ALA A 159 -7.54 10.40 -5.76
C ALA A 159 -8.64 11.42 -6.11
N GLY A 160 -9.67 11.53 -5.28
CA GLY A 160 -10.77 12.50 -5.43
C GLY A 160 -10.45 13.91 -4.92
N SER A 161 -9.26 14.12 -4.36
CA SER A 161 -8.91 15.39 -3.72
C SER A 161 -8.54 16.50 -4.70
N ASN A 162 -8.65 17.76 -4.29
CA ASN A 162 -8.27 18.92 -5.11
C ASN A 162 -6.83 18.84 -5.61
N GLU A 163 -5.92 18.41 -4.74
CA GLU A 163 -4.48 18.34 -4.97
C GLU A 163 -4.07 17.14 -5.84
N ALA A 164 -4.94 16.14 -6.01
CA ALA A 164 -4.70 15.03 -6.91
C ALA A 164 -4.65 15.51 -8.38
N PRO A 165 -3.72 15.00 -9.19
CA PRO A 165 -3.59 15.39 -10.59
C PRO A 165 -4.83 15.01 -11.41
N GLY A 166 -5.10 15.78 -12.46
CA GLY A 166 -6.27 15.60 -13.34
C GLY A 166 -7.40 16.58 -13.05
N ALA A 167 -8.24 16.81 -14.06
CA ALA A 167 -9.39 17.72 -13.97
C ALA A 167 -10.62 16.99 -13.41
N TYR A 168 -11.50 17.76 -12.76
CA TYR A 168 -12.82 17.28 -12.40
C TYR A 168 -13.70 17.14 -13.64
N GLU A 169 -14.47 16.07 -13.68
CA GLU A 169 -15.53 15.83 -14.65
C GLU A 169 -16.87 15.74 -13.91
N VAL A 170 -17.97 16.06 -14.58
CA VAL A 170 -19.32 15.93 -14.01
C VAL A 170 -20.01 14.74 -14.65
N GLN A 171 -20.39 13.76 -13.83
CA GLN A 171 -21.14 12.60 -14.28
C GLN A 171 -22.33 12.38 -13.35
N GLY A 172 -23.54 12.31 -13.91
CA GLY A 172 -24.77 12.13 -13.14
C GLY A 172 -25.01 13.21 -12.07
N GLY A 173 -24.60 14.45 -12.35
CA GLY A 173 -24.72 15.57 -11.41
C GLY A 173 -23.72 15.59 -10.25
N ARG A 174 -22.76 14.64 -10.22
CA ARG A 174 -21.69 14.60 -9.22
C ARG A 174 -20.34 14.97 -9.85
N ARG A 175 -19.52 15.71 -9.10
CA ARG A 175 -18.12 15.95 -9.47
C ARG A 175 -17.30 14.71 -9.17
N ILE A 176 -16.53 14.28 -10.16
CA ILE A 176 -15.69 13.08 -10.11
C ILE A 176 -14.30 13.37 -10.67
N LYS A 177 -13.31 12.55 -10.32
CA LYS A 177 -12.00 12.51 -10.94
C LYS A 177 -11.71 11.14 -11.52
N LYS A 178 -11.03 11.09 -12.66
CA LYS A 178 -10.54 9.85 -13.27
C LYS A 178 -9.46 9.23 -12.38
N TYR A 179 -9.60 7.94 -12.11
CA TYR A 179 -8.66 7.16 -11.32
C TYR A 179 -8.34 5.86 -12.05
N ARG A 180 -7.06 5.59 -12.31
CA ARG A 180 -6.62 4.48 -13.17
C ARG A 180 -5.48 3.68 -12.57
N GLY A 181 -5.52 2.37 -12.79
CA GLY A 181 -4.52 1.44 -12.29
C GLY A 181 -3.26 1.53 -13.11
N MET A 182 -2.09 1.41 -12.49
CA MET A 182 -0.83 1.37 -13.26
C MET A 182 -0.79 0.15 -14.21
N GLY A 183 -1.56 -0.90 -13.93
CA GLY A 183 -1.74 -2.06 -14.82
C GLY A 183 -2.87 -1.92 -15.84
N SER A 184 -3.54 -0.77 -15.92
CA SER A 184 -4.54 -0.50 -16.96
C SER A 184 -3.86 -0.24 -18.31
N LEU A 185 -4.53 -0.57 -19.42
CA LEU A 185 -3.99 -0.34 -20.76
C LEU A 185 -3.61 1.14 -20.98
N GLU A 186 -4.42 2.08 -20.47
CA GLU A 186 -4.17 3.51 -20.62
C GLU A 186 -2.94 4.01 -19.84
N ALA A 187 -2.64 3.40 -18.70
CA ALA A 187 -1.42 3.68 -17.94
C ALA A 187 -0.20 3.02 -18.61
N MET A 188 -0.33 1.76 -19.03
CA MET A 188 0.77 0.99 -19.64
C MET A 188 1.22 1.60 -20.97
N THR A 189 0.28 2.14 -21.75
CA THR A 189 0.61 2.87 -22.99
C THR A 189 1.40 4.17 -22.71
N LYS A 190 1.30 4.72 -21.50
CA LYS A 190 2.05 5.90 -21.04
C LYS A 190 3.29 5.56 -20.19
N GLY A 191 3.76 4.30 -20.21
CA GLY A 191 5.06 3.92 -19.67
C GLY A 191 5.06 3.13 -18.35
N SER A 192 3.90 2.74 -17.81
CA SER A 192 3.86 1.86 -16.61
C SER A 192 4.03 0.37 -16.91
N ASP A 193 4.29 0.01 -18.17
CA ASP A 193 4.38 -1.37 -18.66
C ASP A 193 5.57 -2.14 -18.07
N SER A 194 6.67 -1.44 -17.80
CA SER A 194 7.88 -2.01 -17.20
C SER A 194 7.62 -2.68 -15.85
N ARG A 195 6.57 -2.24 -15.12
CA ARG A 195 6.08 -2.81 -13.85
C ARG A 195 5.44 -4.20 -14.00
N TYR A 196 4.97 -4.56 -15.20
CA TYR A 196 4.20 -5.79 -15.48
C TYR A 196 4.89 -6.74 -16.48
N LEU A 197 6.22 -6.65 -16.60
CA LEU A 197 7.03 -7.46 -17.53
C LEU A 197 6.67 -7.28 -19.03
N GLY A 198 5.85 -6.28 -19.38
CA GLY A 198 5.30 -6.12 -20.72
C GLY A 198 6.22 -5.47 -21.76
N ASP A 199 7.40 -4.97 -21.38
CA ASP A 199 8.35 -4.29 -22.28
C ASP A 199 8.72 -5.08 -23.57
N ILE A 200 8.57 -6.41 -23.56
CA ILE A 200 8.99 -7.30 -24.66
C ILE A 200 7.78 -7.86 -25.44
N SER A 201 6.55 -7.71 -24.92
CA SER A 201 5.36 -8.37 -25.44
C SER A 201 4.52 -7.46 -26.34
N LYS A 202 4.14 -7.95 -27.53
CA LYS A 202 3.15 -7.27 -28.40
C LYS A 202 1.74 -7.29 -27.82
N LEU A 203 1.43 -8.27 -26.95
CA LEU A 203 0.13 -8.40 -26.28
C LEU A 203 0.27 -7.95 -24.83
N LYS A 204 -0.36 -6.82 -24.48
CA LYS A 204 -0.37 -6.30 -23.10
C LYS A 204 -1.58 -6.84 -22.34
N ILE A 205 -1.33 -7.58 -21.27
CA ILE A 205 -2.38 -8.11 -20.40
C ILE A 205 -2.64 -7.10 -19.28
N ALA A 206 -3.84 -6.53 -19.25
CA ALA A 206 -4.22 -5.54 -18.26
C ALA A 206 -4.39 -6.17 -16.87
N GLN A 207 -3.72 -5.61 -15.86
CA GLN A 207 -3.86 -5.99 -14.45
C GLN A 207 -4.51 -4.87 -13.61
N GLY A 208 -5.19 -3.94 -14.28
CA GLY A 208 -5.99 -2.93 -13.61
C GLY A 208 -6.99 -2.28 -14.55
N VAL A 209 -7.91 -1.52 -13.94
CA VAL A 209 -9.01 -0.84 -14.63
C VAL A 209 -8.85 0.68 -14.58
N VAL A 210 -9.60 1.36 -15.44
CA VAL A 210 -9.85 2.80 -15.37
C VAL A 210 -11.25 2.99 -14.80
N GLY A 211 -11.38 3.87 -13.82
CA GLY A 211 -12.66 4.26 -13.23
C GLY A 211 -12.66 5.72 -12.85
N ALA A 212 -13.63 6.10 -12.02
CA ALA A 212 -13.71 7.43 -11.44
C ALA A 212 -14.01 7.35 -9.94
N VAL A 213 -13.53 8.35 -9.21
CA VAL A 213 -13.78 8.53 -7.78
C VAL A 213 -14.54 9.82 -7.57
N ALA A 214 -15.35 9.89 -6.51
CA ALA A 214 -16.08 11.10 -6.14
C ALA A 214 -15.11 12.20 -5.68
N ASP A 215 -15.56 13.45 -5.78
CA ASP A 215 -14.87 14.60 -5.19
C ASP A 215 -14.86 14.50 -3.64
N GLU A 216 -13.65 14.44 -3.07
CA GLU A 216 -13.42 14.35 -1.62
C GLU A 216 -13.00 15.71 -1.03
N GLY A 217 -12.93 16.77 -1.85
CA GLY A 217 -12.49 18.11 -1.44
C GLY A 217 -10.97 18.21 -1.23
N SER A 218 -10.52 19.16 -0.41
CA SER A 218 -9.09 19.40 -0.18
C SER A 218 -8.49 18.45 0.86
N LEU A 219 -7.27 17.99 0.59
CA LEU A 219 -6.46 17.24 1.56
C LEU A 219 -6.25 17.99 2.88
N LEU A 220 -6.27 19.32 2.86
CA LEU A 220 -6.16 20.15 4.05
C LEU A 220 -7.30 19.93 5.06
N LYS A 221 -8.44 19.38 4.62
CA LYS A 221 -9.55 18.98 5.50
C LYS A 221 -9.59 17.48 5.72
N LEU A 222 -9.41 16.71 4.65
CA LEU A 222 -9.50 15.24 4.68
C LEU A 222 -8.45 14.62 5.60
N ILE A 223 -7.20 15.09 5.56
CA ILE A 223 -6.10 14.53 6.37
C ILE A 223 -6.31 14.80 7.86
N PRO A 224 -6.55 16.05 8.34
CA PRO A 224 -6.83 16.28 9.76
C PRO A 224 -8.03 15.49 10.29
N TYR A 225 -9.12 15.41 9.51
CA TYR A 225 -10.28 14.58 9.85
C TYR A 225 -9.89 13.11 10.03
N THR A 226 -9.18 12.55 9.05
CA THR A 226 -8.75 11.16 9.07
C THR A 226 -7.81 10.88 10.25
N MET A 227 -6.88 11.80 10.54
CA MET A 227 -5.99 11.69 11.69
C MET A 227 -6.77 11.67 13.01
N GLN A 228 -7.80 12.50 13.15
CA GLN A 228 -8.64 12.51 14.34
C GLN A 228 -9.44 11.20 14.48
N ALA A 229 -10.00 10.69 13.38
CA ALA A 229 -10.71 9.41 13.38
C ALA A 229 -9.79 8.23 13.74
N VAL A 230 -8.54 8.22 13.26
CA VAL A 230 -7.55 7.20 13.64
C VAL A 230 -7.18 7.32 15.12
N LYS A 231 -6.99 8.53 15.65
CA LYS A 231 -6.75 8.75 17.08
C LYS A 231 -7.89 8.24 17.94
N GLN A 232 -9.14 8.49 17.54
CA GLN A 232 -10.32 7.96 18.23
C GLN A 232 -10.32 6.43 18.23
N GLY A 233 -10.05 5.81 17.07
CA GLY A 233 -9.93 4.35 17.00
C GLY A 233 -8.82 3.80 17.91
N PHE A 234 -7.69 4.48 18.00
CA PHE A 234 -6.60 4.11 18.92
C PHE A 234 -6.97 4.30 20.40
N GLN A 235 -7.73 5.35 20.74
CA GLN A 235 -8.29 5.54 22.07
C GLN A 235 -9.21 4.38 22.46
N ASP A 236 -10.13 3.99 21.59
CA ASP A 236 -11.10 2.92 21.84
C ASP A 236 -10.41 1.55 21.93
N LEU A 237 -9.30 1.36 21.21
CA LEU A 237 -8.40 0.19 21.33
C LEU A 237 -7.59 0.18 22.63
N GLY A 238 -7.49 1.31 23.35
CA GLY A 238 -6.65 1.47 24.54
C GLY A 238 -5.16 1.67 24.25
N ALA A 239 -4.79 2.14 23.05
CA ALA A 239 -3.41 2.35 22.64
C ALA A 239 -3.12 3.84 22.38
N SER A 240 -2.13 4.41 23.06
CA SER A 240 -1.70 5.81 22.87
C SER A 240 -0.72 6.02 21.71
N SER A 241 -0.19 4.94 21.12
CA SER A 241 0.76 5.01 20.01
C SER A 241 0.77 3.72 19.19
N ILE A 242 1.31 3.78 17.96
CA ILE A 242 1.48 2.62 17.08
C ILE A 242 2.37 1.54 17.71
N PRO A 243 3.56 1.86 18.28
CA PRO A 243 4.37 0.86 18.98
C PRO A 243 3.62 0.17 20.12
N LEU A 244 2.86 0.93 20.91
CA LEU A 244 2.07 0.36 22.00
C LEU A 244 0.96 -0.56 21.47
N ALA A 245 0.28 -0.20 20.37
CA ALA A 245 -0.69 -1.11 19.74
C ALA A 245 -0.02 -2.42 19.29
N HIS A 246 1.20 -2.36 18.76
CA HIS A 246 1.99 -3.55 18.40
C HIS A 246 2.40 -4.37 19.63
N ASP A 247 2.73 -3.73 20.76
CA ASP A 247 3.02 -4.41 22.03
C ASP A 247 1.78 -5.11 22.59
N LEU A 248 0.64 -4.42 22.63
CA LEU A 248 -0.64 -4.96 23.11
C LEU A 248 -1.11 -6.15 22.28
N LEU A 249 -0.91 -6.09 20.96
CA LEU A 249 -1.20 -7.22 20.07
C LEU A 249 -0.25 -8.40 20.32
N ARG A 250 1.03 -8.13 20.57
CA ARG A 250 2.04 -9.16 20.85
C ARG A 250 1.82 -9.85 22.20
N SER A 251 1.48 -9.09 23.22
CA SER A 251 1.18 -9.58 24.58
C SER A 251 -0.18 -10.28 24.67
N SER A 252 -0.96 -10.30 23.59
CA SER A 252 -2.32 -10.87 23.54
C SER A 252 -3.34 -10.17 24.46
N VAL A 253 -3.00 -8.97 24.97
CA VAL A 253 -3.92 -8.10 25.71
C VAL A 253 -4.97 -7.53 24.75
N LEU A 254 -4.54 -7.07 23.57
CA LEU A 254 -5.45 -6.69 22.50
C LEU A 254 -6.03 -7.95 21.85
N ARG A 255 -7.36 -8.01 21.78
CA ARG A 255 -8.12 -9.12 21.19
C ARG A 255 -8.75 -8.68 19.88
N LEU A 256 -8.85 -9.61 18.94
CA LEU A 256 -9.50 -9.41 17.65
C LEU A 256 -10.56 -10.48 17.46
N GLU A 257 -11.65 -10.12 16.80
CA GLU A 257 -12.76 -11.02 16.51
C GLU A 257 -13.03 -11.06 15.01
N VAL A 258 -13.27 -12.26 14.48
CA VAL A 258 -13.56 -12.45 13.05
C VAL A 258 -15.05 -12.19 12.83
N ARG A 259 -15.38 -11.37 11.83
CA ARG A 259 -16.77 -11.02 11.49
C ARG A 259 -17.22 -11.79 10.25
N THR A 260 -18.33 -12.52 10.39
CA THR A 260 -19.03 -13.13 9.25
C THR A 260 -19.57 -12.06 8.29
N GLY A 261 -19.99 -12.46 7.08
CA GLY A 261 -20.58 -11.53 6.12
C GLY A 261 -21.82 -10.82 6.68
N ALA A 262 -22.69 -11.53 7.41
CA ALA A 262 -23.85 -10.94 8.08
C ALA A 262 -23.44 -9.90 9.14
N ALA A 263 -22.46 -10.23 9.98
CA ALA A 263 -21.94 -9.30 10.98
C ALA A 263 -21.28 -8.07 10.34
N GLN A 264 -20.73 -8.18 9.12
CA GLN A 264 -20.19 -7.04 8.37
C GLN A 264 -21.30 -6.10 7.89
N VAL A 265 -22.41 -6.65 7.38
CA VAL A 265 -23.60 -5.88 6.99
C VAL A 265 -24.19 -5.16 8.20
N GLU A 266 -24.29 -5.84 9.35
CA GLU A 266 -24.78 -5.27 10.62
C GLU A 266 -23.91 -4.12 11.12
N GLY A 267 -22.57 -4.18 11.00
CA GLY A 267 -21.75 -3.03 11.41
C GLY A 267 -21.70 -1.88 10.39
N GLY A 268 -22.40 -2.01 9.27
CA GLY A 268 -22.67 -0.91 8.34
C GLY A 268 -23.91 -0.12 8.76
N VAL A 269 -24.37 0.77 7.88
CA VAL A 269 -25.71 1.36 8.02
C VAL A 269 -26.71 0.37 7.43
N HIS A 270 -27.68 -0.08 8.21
CA HIS A 270 -28.73 -1.00 7.78
C HIS A 270 -30.11 -0.56 8.32
N ASP A 271 -31.19 -1.11 7.75
CA ASP A 271 -32.60 -0.89 8.16
C ASP A 271 -33.11 0.57 8.11
N LEU A 272 -32.58 1.39 7.20
CA LEU A 272 -33.05 2.76 6.94
C LEU A 272 -33.60 2.90 5.51
N VAL A 273 -34.74 3.59 5.36
CA VAL A 273 -35.32 3.92 4.04
C VAL A 273 -34.48 4.97 3.31
N PHE A 274 -33.85 5.89 4.06
CA PHE A 274 -32.95 6.91 3.52
C PHE A 274 -31.92 7.31 4.58
N TYR A 275 -30.66 7.52 4.16
CA TYR A 275 -29.61 8.10 4.99
C TYR A 275 -28.60 8.87 4.14
N GLU A 276 -27.95 9.87 4.73
CA GLU A 276 -26.87 10.60 4.10
C GLU A 276 -25.59 10.41 4.94
N LYS A 277 -24.54 9.86 4.33
CA LYS A 277 -23.26 9.64 5.00
C LYS A 277 -22.31 10.79 4.66
N LYS A 278 -22.24 11.79 5.53
CA LYS A 278 -21.25 12.87 5.43
C LYS A 278 -19.97 12.46 6.15
N SER A 279 -18.85 12.59 5.46
CA SER A 279 -17.53 12.31 6.05
C SER A 279 -17.11 13.42 7.00
N PHE A 280 -17.44 14.67 6.69
CA PHE A 280 -17.21 15.88 7.51
C PHE A 280 -17.99 17.06 6.90
#